data_AF-A0A166X3M6-F1
#
_entry.id   AF-A0A166X3M6-F1
#
_cell.length_a   1.000
_cell.length_b   1.000
_cell.length_c   1.000
_cell.angle_alpha   90.00
_cell.angle_beta   90.00
_cell.angle_gamma   90.00
#
_symmetry.space_group_name_H-M   'P 1'
#
loop_
_entity.id
_entity.type
_entity.pdbx_description
1 polymer ?
#
loop_
_entity_poly.entity_id
_entity_poly.type
_entity_poly.pdbx_seq_one_letter_code
_entity_poly.pdbx_strand_id
1 'polypeptide(L)'
;MPNPSASGTYVEKSTYSYYSSFGGWMNFMHSHGLKHYDLDDVEEGKRIVQGFKDQDRYEWEEEQKEKKAAGTKYCTHASERYYDHC
;
A
#
# COMPACT_ATOMS: atom_id res chain seq x y z
N MET A 1 -11.33 20.07 -7.71
CA MET A 1 -10.41 19.27 -6.86
C MET A 1 -9.64 18.35 -7.79
N PRO A 2 -8.33 18.51 -7.99
CA PRO A 2 -7.56 17.57 -8.79
C PRO A 2 -7.57 16.17 -8.14
N ASN A 3 -7.84 15.15 -8.95
CA ASN A 3 -7.90 13.74 -8.56
C ASN A 3 -6.47 13.20 -8.38
N PRO A 4 -6.07 12.68 -7.19
CA PRO A 4 -4.72 12.18 -6.94
C PRO A 4 -4.39 10.87 -7.68
N SER A 5 -5.33 10.27 -8.41
CA SER A 5 -5.14 9.01 -9.14
C SER A 5 -4.31 9.12 -10.44
N ALA A 6 -3.98 10.34 -10.89
CA ALA A 6 -3.31 10.55 -12.18
C ALA A 6 -1.77 10.56 -12.14
N SER A 7 -1.14 10.62 -10.96
CA SER A 7 0.32 10.54 -10.83
C SER A 7 0.69 9.17 -10.28
N GLY A 8 1.61 8.43 -10.94
CA GLY A 8 2.09 7.10 -10.52
C GLY A 8 2.93 7.11 -9.23
N THR A 9 2.48 7.82 -8.22
CA THR A 9 3.11 8.05 -6.92
C THR A 9 2.35 7.31 -5.83
N TYR A 10 3.05 6.71 -4.88
CA TYR A 10 2.43 6.06 -3.72
C TYR A 10 1.56 7.05 -2.95
N VAL A 11 0.30 6.67 -2.69
CA VAL A 11 -0.63 7.44 -1.87
C VAL A 11 -0.80 6.69 -0.56
N GLU A 12 -0.18 7.22 0.50
CA GLU A 12 -0.30 6.63 1.83
C GLU A 12 -1.78 6.61 2.27
N LYS A 13 -2.25 5.45 2.72
CA LYS A 13 -3.58 5.30 3.29
C LYS A 13 -3.69 6.09 4.60
N SER A 14 -4.87 6.60 4.90
CA SER A 14 -5.12 7.27 6.18
C SER A 14 -4.86 6.30 7.34
N THR A 15 -4.32 6.81 8.45
CA THR A 15 -4.09 6.02 9.68
C THR A 15 -5.36 5.28 10.12
N TYR A 16 -6.52 5.92 9.95
CA TYR A 16 -7.84 5.34 10.20
C TYR A 16 -8.10 4.05 9.43
N SER A 17 -7.65 3.96 8.18
CA SER A 17 -7.86 2.76 7.35
C SER A 17 -7.16 1.51 7.89
N TYR A 18 -6.14 1.65 8.74
CA TYR A 18 -5.41 0.52 9.31
C TYR A 18 -6.14 -0.11 10.50
N TYR A 19 -6.79 0.71 11.33
CA TYR A 19 -7.56 0.23 12.48
C TYR A 19 -9.07 0.20 12.24
N SER A 20 -9.57 0.68 11.09
CA SER A 20 -11.00 0.63 10.75
C SER A 20 -11.54 -0.79 10.72
N SER A 21 -10.73 -1.74 10.23
CA SER A 21 -11.10 -3.16 10.14
C SER A 21 -11.23 -3.83 11.51
N PHE A 22 -10.58 -3.28 12.53
CA PHE A 22 -10.67 -3.76 13.91
C PHE A 22 -11.89 -3.18 14.64
N GLY A 23 -12.64 -2.27 14.02
CA GLY A 23 -13.73 -1.54 14.67
C GLY A 23 -13.27 -0.25 15.37
N GLY A 24 -12.13 0.30 14.96
CA GLY A 24 -11.61 1.56 15.47
C GLY A 24 -10.36 1.39 16.34
N TRP A 25 -9.81 2.52 16.78
CA TRP A 25 -8.58 2.59 17.56
C TRP A 25 -8.63 1.78 18.86
N MET A 26 -9.76 1.86 19.58
CA MET A 26 -9.91 1.16 20.87
C MET A 26 -9.90 -0.35 20.73
N ASN A 27 -10.59 -0.89 19.72
CA ASN A 27 -10.60 -2.33 19.46
C ASN A 27 -9.27 -2.82 18.91
N PHE A 28 -8.60 -2.01 18.08
CA PHE A 28 -7.24 -2.30 17.62
C PHE A 28 -6.29 -2.43 18.81
N MET A 29 -6.25 -1.42 19.69
CA MET A 29 -5.45 -1.45 20.92
C MET A 29 -5.77 -2.70 21.76
N HIS A 30 -7.06 -2.99 21.96
CA HIS A 30 -7.49 -4.16 22.73
C HIS A 30 -7.06 -5.48 22.08
N SER A 31 -7.13 -5.60 20.75
CA SER A 31 -6.69 -6.80 20.01
C SER A 31 -5.18 -7.03 20.08
N HIS A 32 -4.40 -5.96 20.29
CA HIS A 32 -2.96 -6.02 20.48
C HIS A 32 -2.57 -6.09 21.97
N GLY A 33 -3.53 -6.18 22.88
CA GLY A 33 -3.28 -6.24 24.33
C GLY A 33 -2.83 -4.92 24.95
N LEU A 34 -2.97 -3.81 24.23
CA LEU A 34 -2.53 -2.47 24.61
C LEU A 34 -3.62 -1.71 25.38
N LYS A 35 -3.24 -0.99 26.43
CA LYS A 35 -4.16 -0.17 27.23
C LYS A 35 -4.24 1.24 26.67
N HIS A 36 -5.44 1.67 26.30
CA HIS A 36 -5.69 3.00 25.76
C HIS A 36 -5.48 4.16 26.74
N TYR A 37 -5.38 3.87 28.03
CA TYR A 37 -5.13 4.86 29.08
C TYR A 37 -3.66 4.92 29.51
N ASP A 38 -2.82 4.01 29.03
CA ASP A 38 -1.38 4.05 29.26
C ASP A 38 -0.71 4.73 28.07
N LEU A 39 0.11 5.75 28.34
CA LEU A 39 0.75 6.53 27.30
C LEU A 39 1.80 5.71 26.54
N ASP A 40 2.51 4.81 27.22
CA ASP A 40 3.52 3.93 26.61
C ASP A 40 2.85 2.95 25.62
N ASP A 41 1.71 2.36 26.03
CA ASP A 41 0.93 1.46 25.18
C ASP A 41 0.31 2.19 23.98
N VAL A 42 -0.11 3.45 24.16
CA VAL A 42 -0.61 4.29 23.06
C VAL A 42 0.50 4.59 22.06
N GLU A 43 1.72 4.86 22.53
CA GLU A 43 2.88 5.04 21.66
C GLU A 43 3.24 3.74 20.94
N GLU A 44 3.15 2.59 21.61
CA GLU A 44 3.33 1.29 20.98
C GLU A 44 2.29 1.04 19.88
N GLY A 45 1.02 1.31 20.14
CA GLY A 45 -0.02 1.19 19.11
C GLY A 45 0.26 2.05 17.88
N LYS A 46 0.78 3.27 18.07
CA LYS A 46 1.18 4.15 16.96
C LYS A 46 2.37 3.58 16.19
N ARG A 47 3.36 2.99 16.88
CA ARG A 47 4.50 2.32 16.25
C ARG A 47 4.06 1.12 15.41
N ILE A 48 3.09 0.33 15.88
CA ILE A 48 2.53 -0.79 15.12
C ILE A 48 1.86 -0.27 13.83
N VAL A 49 1.05 0.79 13.92
CA VAL A 49 0.43 1.39 12.73
C VAL A 49 1.48 1.94 11.77
N GLN A 50 2.57 2.53 12.28
CA GLN A 50 3.68 2.97 11.45
C GLN A 50 4.33 1.79 10.71
N GLY A 51 4.52 0.65 11.37
CA GLY A 51 5.02 -0.56 10.74
C GLY A 51 4.13 -1.05 9.59
N PHE A 52 2.80 -1.01 9.75
CA PHE A 52 1.87 -1.36 8.67
C PHE A 52 1.97 -0.40 7.47
N LYS A 53 2.16 0.90 7.70
CA LYS A 53 2.37 1.89 6.63
C LYS A 53 3.66 1.64 5.86
N ASP A 54 4.73 1.32 6.59
CA ASP A 54 6.01 1.04 5.98
C ASP A 54 5.94 -0.22 5.13
N GLN A 55 5.27 -1.28 5.62
CA GLN A 55 5.03 -2.51 4.87
C GLN A 55 4.22 -2.27 3.58
N ASP A 56 3.11 -1.54 3.66
CA ASP A 56 2.26 -1.21 2.50
C ASP A 56 3.03 -0.41 1.43
N ARG A 57 3.93 0.49 1.86
CA ARG A 57 4.84 1.20 0.96
C ARG A 57 5.82 0.25 0.27
N TYR A 58 6.47 -0.65 1.01
CA TYR A 58 7.40 -1.62 0.42
C TYR A 58 6.72 -2.54 -0.60
N GLU A 59 5.53 -3.05 -0.27
CA GLU A 59 4.73 -3.90 -1.17
C GLU A 59 4.36 -3.15 -2.45
N TRP A 60 3.94 -1.88 -2.34
CA TRP A 60 3.66 -1.05 -3.50
C TRP A 60 4.89 -0.86 -4.39
N GLU A 61 6.06 -0.58 -3.81
CA GLU A 61 7.31 -0.40 -4.56
C GLU A 61 7.71 -1.66 -5.34
N GLU A 62 7.55 -2.85 -4.74
CA GLU A 62 7.81 -4.13 -5.40
C GLU A 62 6.82 -4.39 -6.53
N GLU A 63 5.51 -4.17 -6.31
CA GLU A 63 4.51 -4.31 -7.37
C GLU A 63 4.76 -3.36 -8.55
N GLN A 64 5.19 -2.11 -8.29
CA GLN A 64 5.52 -1.18 -9.37
C GLN A 64 6.73 -1.68 -10.17
N LYS A 65 7.73 -2.27 -9.51
CA LYS A 65 8.88 -2.88 -10.18
C LYS A 65 8.45 -4.05 -11.05
N GLU A 66 7.55 -4.90 -10.58
CA GLU A 66 6.98 -6.00 -11.36
C GLU A 66 6.14 -5.49 -12.54
N LYS A 67 5.26 -4.50 -12.31
CA LYS A 67 4.43 -3.87 -13.35
C LYS A 67 5.29 -3.19 -14.42
N LYS A 68 6.39 -2.55 -14.04
CA LYS A 68 7.35 -1.94 -14.97
C LYS A 68 8.12 -3.01 -15.76
N ALA A 69 8.52 -4.10 -15.11
CA ALA A 69 9.15 -5.23 -15.77
C ALA A 69 8.19 -5.93 -16.75
N ALA A 70 6.93 -6.15 -16.36
CA ALA A 70 5.88 -6.72 -17.20
C ALA A 70 5.51 -5.79 -18.36
N GLY A 71 5.33 -4.49 -18.10
CA GLY A 71 5.05 -3.48 -19.12
C GLY A 71 6.14 -3.37 -20.19
N THR A 72 7.41 -3.61 -19.82
CA THR A 72 8.52 -3.72 -20.78
C THR A 72 8.36 -4.95 -21.69
N LYS A 73 7.89 -6.09 -21.17
CA LYS A 73 7.73 -7.33 -21.95
C LYS A 73 6.61 -7.25 -22.98
N TYR A 74 5.56 -6.46 -22.74
CA TYR A 74 4.46 -6.27 -23.69
C TYR A 74 4.79 -5.29 -24.84
N CYS A 75 5.82 -4.45 -24.69
CA CYS A 75 6.28 -3.55 -25.76
C CYS A 75 7.27 -4.22 -26.74
N THR A 76 8.03 -5.22 -26.28
CA THR A 76 9.05 -5.90 -27.11
C THR A 76 8.55 -7.12 -27.88
N HIS A 77 7.31 -7.59 -27.65
CA HIS A 77 6.71 -8.70 -28.41
C HIS A 77 5.63 -8.26 -29.42
N ALA A 78 5.32 -6.96 -29.48
CA ALA A 78 4.29 -6.43 -30.37
C ALA A 78 4.80 -6.03 -31.77
N SER A 79 6.08 -6.24 -32.09
CA SER A 79 6.68 -5.79 -33.36
C SER A 79 6.95 -6.87 -34.41
N GLU A 80 6.53 -8.13 -34.23
CA GLU A 80 6.87 -9.21 -35.19
C GLU A 80 5.68 -10.00 -35.76
N ARG A 81 4.43 -9.56 -35.58
CA ARG A 81 3.27 -10.34 -36.08
C ARG A 81 2.18 -9.55 -36.81
N TYR A 82 2.53 -8.46 -37.47
CA TYR A 82 1.62 -7.89 -38.47
C TYR A 82 2.39 -7.12 -39.55
N TYR A 83 3.00 -7.85 -40.49
CA TYR A 83 3.02 -7.57 -41.94
C TYR A 83 3.56 -8.83 -42.63
N ASP A 84 3.03 -9.12 -43.82
CA ASP A 84 3.30 -10.29 -44.71
C ASP A 84 2.57 -11.61 -44.40
N HIS A 85 1.31 -11.68 -44.84
CA HIS A 85 0.81 -12.85 -45.55
C HIS A 85 0.41 -12.39 -46.96
N CYS A 86 1.24 -12.74 -47.95
CA CYS A 86 0.87 -12.77 -49.37
C CYS A 86 -0.17 -13.86 -49.64
#